data_AF-A0A524FWN2-F1
#
_entry.id   AF-A0A524FWN2-F1
#
_cell.length_a   1.000
_cell.length_b   1.000
_cell.length_c   1.000
_cell.angle_alpha   90.00
_cell.angle_beta   90.00
_cell.angle_gamma   90.00
#
_symmetry.space_group_name_H-M   'P 1'
#
loop_
_entity.id
_entity.type
_entity.pdbx_description
1 polymer ?
#
loop_
_entity_poly.entity_id
_entity_poly.type
_entity_poly.pdbx_seq_one_letter_code
_entity_poly.pdbx_strand_id
1 'polypeptide(L)'
;MPLDVSKVRYISLIRMEGGESVLNIPYAELTVDPDLIAGFVTAVIIFAKTPIRTIRKAAYDILIQVGESVLVLLVVDPVPDEKPYREKLQRILDDVESKHGDKLRHFEGDVRRFREFALTVVKEFPFQSADLNMVPVSKKNGVRIPFRVGKVDSELEQVESFINGKRTVAEIMDLMSLSDEEVLALISILSRYQWIEFKHRLTDKDVLMRNDCPSIVLEKYGAQYGQALEDLLSKFDGVTAISKILDTLPYDRNALWFLINKLVEVGCLKTAP
;
A
#
# COMPACT_ATOMS: atom_id res chain seq x y z
N MET A 1 -15.62 -13.80 -8.18
CA MET A 1 -14.15 -13.70 -8.33
C MET A 1 -13.63 -12.66 -7.35
N PRO A 2 -12.41 -12.79 -6.81
CA PRO A 2 -11.81 -11.71 -6.03
C PRO A 2 -11.71 -10.45 -6.88
N LEU A 3 -11.91 -9.29 -6.25
CA LEU A 3 -11.86 -7.99 -6.91
C LEU A 3 -10.43 -7.68 -7.35
N ASP A 4 -10.24 -7.36 -8.63
CA ASP A 4 -8.92 -6.99 -9.17
C ASP A 4 -8.72 -5.48 -9.04
N VAL A 5 -7.97 -5.07 -8.01
CA VAL A 5 -7.69 -3.65 -7.76
C VAL A 5 -6.72 -3.07 -8.79
N SER A 6 -5.95 -3.89 -9.51
CA SER A 6 -5.02 -3.42 -10.55
C SER A 6 -5.74 -2.74 -11.73
N LYS A 7 -7.03 -3.03 -11.90
CA LYS A 7 -7.91 -2.45 -12.92
C LYS A 7 -8.44 -1.07 -12.53
N VAL A 8 -8.36 -0.69 -11.25
CA VAL A 8 -8.84 0.59 -10.75
C VAL A 8 -7.89 1.69 -11.20
N ARG A 9 -8.42 2.70 -11.88
CA ARG A 9 -7.63 3.85 -12.33
C ARG A 9 -7.80 5.06 -11.43
N TYR A 10 -9.02 5.27 -10.94
CA TYR A 10 -9.39 6.49 -10.24
C TYR A 10 -10.69 6.34 -9.48
N ILE A 11 -10.74 6.88 -8.26
CA ILE A 11 -11.95 6.99 -7.46
C ILE A 11 -12.14 8.46 -7.06
N SER A 12 -13.38 8.94 -7.16
CA SER A 12 -13.77 10.29 -6.80
C SER A 12 -15.03 10.30 -5.96
N LEU A 13 -15.07 11.22 -4.99
CA LEU A 13 -16.30 11.58 -4.28
C LEU A 13 -16.73 12.95 -4.76
N ILE A 14 -17.96 13.04 -5.25
CA ILE A 14 -18.50 14.27 -5.84
C ILE A 14 -19.76 14.66 -5.06
N ARG A 15 -19.87 15.94 -4.72
CA ARG A 15 -21.04 16.48 -4.02
C ARG A 15 -22.22 16.63 -4.99
N MET A 16 -23.40 16.18 -4.59
CA MET A 16 -24.59 16.19 -5.45
C MET A 16 -25.13 17.61 -5.74
N GLU A 17 -25.04 18.52 -4.77
CA GLU A 17 -25.64 19.86 -4.87
C GLU A 17 -24.88 20.79 -5.84
N GLY A 18 -23.54 20.75 -5.83
CA GLY A 18 -22.68 21.64 -6.62
C GLY A 18 -21.81 20.95 -7.67
N GLY A 19 -21.74 19.62 -7.67
CA GLY A 19 -20.91 18.87 -8.63
C GLY A 19 -19.40 18.96 -8.38
N GLU A 20 -18.97 19.54 -7.25
CA GLU A 20 -17.55 19.64 -6.94
C GLU A 20 -17.00 18.29 -6.48
N SER A 21 -15.81 17.96 -6.97
CA SER A 21 -15.06 16.83 -6.42
C SER A 21 -14.48 17.20 -5.05
N VAL A 22 -14.90 16.49 -4.02
CA VAL A 22 -14.43 16.69 -2.64
C VAL A 22 -13.25 15.77 -2.28
N LEU A 23 -13.06 14.69 -3.03
CA LEU A 23 -11.94 13.78 -2.88
C LEU A 23 -11.59 13.12 -4.21
N ASN A 24 -10.30 13.07 -4.51
CA ASN A 24 -9.75 12.44 -5.70
C ASN A 24 -8.61 11.50 -5.30
N ILE A 25 -8.75 10.20 -5.63
CA ILE A 25 -7.71 9.20 -5.40
C ILE A 25 -7.29 8.57 -6.74
N PRO A 26 -6.14 8.97 -7.29
CA PRO A 26 -5.59 8.38 -8.50
C PRO A 26 -4.81 7.10 -8.19
N TYR A 27 -5.16 6.01 -8.89
CA TYR A 27 -4.45 4.72 -8.85
C TYR A 27 -3.52 4.56 -10.06
N ALA A 28 -3.88 5.20 -11.18
CA ALA A 28 -3.06 5.29 -12.38
C ALA A 28 -2.94 6.76 -12.83
N GLU A 29 -1.97 7.04 -13.70
CA GLU A 29 -1.96 8.32 -14.42
C GLU A 29 -3.21 8.40 -15.31
N LEU A 30 -3.98 9.48 -15.10
CA LEU A 30 -5.18 9.73 -15.87
C LEU A 30 -4.85 10.56 -17.10
N THR A 31 -5.38 10.14 -18.24
CA THR A 31 -5.29 10.89 -19.50
C THR A 31 -6.37 11.97 -19.61
N VAL A 32 -7.37 11.95 -18.72
CA VAL A 32 -8.50 12.89 -18.71
C VAL A 32 -8.60 13.53 -17.33
N ASP A 33 -8.83 14.84 -17.30
CA ASP A 33 -8.98 15.62 -16.08
C ASP A 33 -10.14 15.09 -15.20
N PRO A 34 -9.86 14.69 -13.95
CA PRO A 34 -10.83 14.45 -12.89
C PRO A 34 -12.05 15.37 -12.87
N ASP A 35 -11.83 16.68 -12.98
CA ASP A 35 -12.90 17.68 -12.81
C ASP A 35 -13.83 17.72 -14.03
N LEU A 36 -13.31 17.41 -15.22
CA LEU A 36 -14.12 17.24 -16.42
C LEU A 36 -15.02 16.00 -16.32
N ILE A 37 -14.51 14.91 -15.77
CA ILE A 37 -15.29 13.69 -15.54
C ILE A 37 -16.41 13.98 -14.52
N ALA A 38 -16.07 14.67 -13.43
CA ALA A 38 -17.03 15.03 -12.40
C ALA A 38 -18.15 15.95 -12.93
N GLY A 39 -17.80 17.00 -13.66
CA GLY A 39 -18.76 17.92 -14.28
C GLY A 39 -19.67 17.22 -15.30
N PHE A 40 -19.10 16.36 -16.15
CA PHE A 40 -19.87 15.59 -17.12
C PHE A 40 -20.88 14.65 -16.44
N VAL A 41 -20.43 13.86 -15.46
CA VAL A 41 -21.31 12.91 -14.75
C VAL A 41 -22.41 13.63 -13.99
N THR A 42 -22.09 14.73 -13.31
CA THR A 42 -23.06 15.52 -12.56
C THR A 42 -24.14 16.10 -13.49
N ALA A 43 -23.73 16.72 -14.61
CA ALA A 43 -24.67 17.25 -15.60
C ALA A 43 -25.59 16.15 -16.12
N VAL A 44 -25.03 14.99 -16.48
CA VAL A 44 -25.81 13.87 -16.99
C VAL A 44 -26.83 13.36 -15.96
N ILE A 45 -26.46 13.25 -14.68
CA ILE A 45 -27.40 12.82 -13.62
C ILE A 45 -28.54 13.84 -13.45
N ILE A 46 -28.21 15.14 -13.42
CA ILE A 46 -29.21 16.22 -13.28
C ILE A 46 -30.18 16.23 -14.46
N PHE A 47 -29.68 16.11 -15.70
CA PHE A 47 -30.50 16.23 -16.90
C PHE A 47 -31.25 14.95 -17.26
N ALA A 48 -30.65 13.78 -17.07
CA ALA A 48 -31.24 12.51 -17.51
C ALA A 48 -32.42 12.06 -16.62
N LYS A 49 -32.64 12.67 -15.45
CA LYS A 49 -33.66 12.28 -14.43
C LYS A 49 -33.65 10.79 -14.06
N THR A 50 -32.60 10.06 -14.46
CA THR A 50 -32.42 8.62 -14.31
C THR A 50 -30.98 8.42 -13.85
N PRO A 51 -30.73 7.67 -12.76
CA PRO A 51 -29.37 7.47 -12.28
C PRO A 51 -28.61 6.59 -13.27
N ILE A 52 -27.72 7.21 -14.07
CA ILE A 52 -26.77 6.45 -14.89
C ILE A 52 -25.81 5.76 -13.94
N ARG A 53 -25.81 4.43 -13.98
CA ARG A 53 -24.97 3.59 -13.12
C ARG A 53 -23.65 3.19 -13.77
N THR A 54 -23.61 3.12 -15.10
CA THR A 54 -22.41 2.75 -15.87
C THR A 54 -22.31 3.63 -17.12
N ILE A 55 -21.11 4.13 -17.41
CA ILE A 55 -20.77 4.72 -18.70
C ILE A 55 -19.62 3.90 -19.29
N ARG A 56 -19.86 3.26 -20.43
CA ARG A 56 -18.86 2.43 -21.09
C ARG A 56 -18.13 3.22 -22.17
N LYS A 57 -16.80 3.26 -22.12
CA LYS A 57 -15.93 3.78 -23.17
C LYS A 57 -15.00 2.67 -23.66
N ALA A 58 -14.42 2.86 -24.84
CA ALA A 58 -13.55 1.86 -25.47
C ALA A 58 -12.34 1.44 -24.61
N ALA A 59 -11.87 2.31 -23.72
CA ALA A 59 -10.66 2.09 -22.92
C ALA A 59 -10.91 1.90 -21.41
N TYR A 60 -12.11 2.25 -20.91
CA TYR A 60 -12.45 2.20 -19.48
C TYR A 60 -13.96 2.29 -19.29
N ASP A 61 -14.42 1.77 -18.16
CA ASP A 61 -15.78 1.91 -17.67
C ASP A 61 -15.81 2.90 -16.49
N ILE A 62 -16.87 3.71 -16.42
CA ILE A 62 -17.16 4.58 -15.28
C ILE A 62 -18.33 3.98 -14.53
N LEU A 63 -18.08 3.50 -13.31
CA LEU A 63 -19.10 3.00 -12.40
C LEU A 63 -19.49 4.12 -11.44
N ILE A 64 -20.80 4.36 -11.31
CA ILE A 64 -21.34 5.45 -10.51
C ILE A 64 -22.31 4.86 -9.48
N GLN A 65 -22.14 5.24 -8.22
CA GLN A 65 -23.11 5.03 -7.15
C GLN A 65 -23.55 6.38 -6.60
N VAL A 66 -24.87 6.59 -6.54
CA VAL A 66 -25.48 7.87 -6.16
C VAL A 66 -26.12 7.69 -4.78
N GLY A 67 -25.73 8.55 -3.83
CA GLY A 67 -26.38 8.68 -2.52
C GLY A 67 -27.21 9.95 -2.42
N GLU A 68 -27.51 10.35 -1.19
CA GLU A 68 -28.34 11.53 -0.91
C GLU A 68 -27.56 12.84 -1.02
N SER A 69 -26.34 12.86 -0.49
CA SER A 69 -25.50 14.06 -0.37
C SER A 69 -24.30 14.01 -1.33
N VAL A 70 -23.81 12.80 -1.62
CA VAL A 70 -22.65 12.55 -2.49
C VAL A 70 -22.89 11.42 -3.48
N LEU A 71 -22.08 11.39 -4.52
CA LEU A 71 -21.93 10.25 -5.40
C LEU A 71 -20.47 9.77 -5.38
N VAL A 72 -20.30 8.46 -5.51
CA VAL A 72 -18.99 7.82 -5.65
C VAL A 72 -18.82 7.42 -7.11
N LEU A 73 -17.73 7.87 -7.71
CA LEU A 73 -17.35 7.56 -9.08
C LEU A 73 -16.09 6.72 -9.08
N LEU A 74 -16.10 5.64 -9.84
CA LEU A 74 -14.95 4.77 -10.09
C LEU A 74 -14.70 4.67 -11.58
N VAL A 75 -13.47 4.97 -12.00
CA VAL A 75 -12.96 4.66 -13.34
C VAL A 75 -12.14 3.39 -13.24
N VAL A 76 -12.51 2.39 -14.02
CA VAL A 76 -11.91 1.06 -14.02
C VAL A 76 -11.69 0.59 -15.46
N ASP A 77 -10.67 -0.22 -15.71
CA ASP A 77 -10.58 -0.96 -16.97
C ASP A 77 -11.83 -1.84 -17.18
N PRO A 78 -12.18 -2.19 -18.44
CA PRO A 78 -13.30 -3.09 -18.68
C PRO A 78 -13.12 -4.42 -17.93
N VAL A 79 -14.11 -4.75 -17.10
CA VAL A 79 -14.14 -5.98 -16.28
C VAL A 79 -15.34 -6.85 -16.65
N PRO A 80 -15.22 -8.19 -16.56
CA PRO A 80 -16.31 -9.10 -16.89
C PRO A 80 -17.48 -9.05 -15.89
N ASP A 81 -17.21 -8.71 -14.62
CA ASP A 81 -18.20 -8.59 -13.57
C ASP A 81 -18.00 -7.29 -12.77
N GLU A 82 -18.96 -6.36 -12.89
CA GLU A 82 -18.97 -5.09 -12.17
C GLU A 82 -19.43 -5.24 -10.71
N LYS A 83 -20.10 -6.34 -10.35
CA LYS A 83 -20.80 -6.50 -9.07
C LYS A 83 -19.88 -6.34 -7.85
N PRO A 84 -18.67 -6.95 -7.80
CA PRO A 84 -17.76 -6.79 -6.66
C PRO A 84 -17.30 -5.34 -6.47
N TYR A 85 -17.11 -4.60 -7.57
CA TYR A 85 -16.72 -3.18 -7.52
C TYR A 85 -17.87 -2.34 -6.97
N ARG A 86 -19.10 -2.61 -7.42
CA ARG A 86 -20.30 -1.89 -6.95
C ARG A 86 -20.58 -2.10 -5.47
N GLU A 87 -20.44 -3.33 -4.98
CA GLU A 87 -20.62 -3.63 -3.55
C GLU A 87 -19.65 -2.81 -2.69
N LYS A 88 -18.38 -2.69 -3.12
CA LYS A 88 -17.40 -1.84 -2.45
C LYS A 88 -17.73 -0.34 -2.55
N LEU A 89 -18.15 0.14 -3.72
CA LEU A 89 -18.57 1.54 -3.88
C LEU A 89 -19.78 1.86 -3.00
N GLN A 90 -20.72 0.93 -2.85
CA GLN A 90 -21.85 1.08 -1.95
C GLN A 90 -21.39 1.20 -0.50
N ARG A 91 -20.44 0.36 -0.06
CA ARG A 91 -19.88 0.47 1.30
C ARG A 91 -19.18 1.81 1.53
N ILE A 92 -18.41 2.30 0.56
CA ILE A 92 -17.82 3.65 0.63
C ILE A 92 -18.90 4.70 0.77
N LEU A 93 -19.94 4.63 -0.07
CA LEU A 93 -21.04 5.59 -0.07
C LEU A 93 -21.77 5.61 1.28
N ASP A 94 -22.15 4.43 1.79
CA ASP A 94 -22.85 4.28 3.06
C ASP A 94 -22.01 4.83 4.22
N ASP A 95 -20.70 4.54 4.24
CA ASP A 95 -19.78 5.04 5.26
C ASP A 95 -19.65 6.57 5.22
N VAL A 96 -19.55 7.16 4.03
CA VAL A 96 -19.41 8.61 3.84
C VAL A 96 -20.70 9.32 4.26
N GLU A 97 -21.87 8.84 3.82
CA GLU A 97 -23.16 9.42 4.17
C GLU A 97 -23.43 9.31 5.68
N SER A 98 -23.18 8.14 6.27
CA SER A 98 -23.41 7.90 7.71
C SER A 98 -22.53 8.78 8.60
N LYS A 99 -21.24 8.89 8.29
CA LYS A 99 -20.28 9.62 9.15
C LYS A 99 -20.25 11.12 8.86
N HIS A 100 -20.63 11.56 7.66
CA HIS A 100 -20.39 12.94 7.22
C HIS A 100 -21.46 13.53 6.28
N GLY A 101 -22.56 12.85 5.98
CA GLY A 101 -23.63 13.35 5.10
C GLY A 101 -24.15 14.73 5.52
N ASP A 102 -24.35 14.95 6.81
CA ASP A 102 -24.78 16.26 7.35
C ASP A 102 -23.77 17.38 7.12
N LYS A 103 -22.46 17.06 7.20
CA LYS A 103 -21.36 18.01 6.95
C LYS A 103 -21.25 18.37 5.46
N LEU A 104 -21.62 17.43 4.58
CA LEU A 104 -21.63 17.64 3.13
C LEU A 104 -22.80 18.51 2.69
N ARG A 105 -23.95 18.44 3.38
CA ARG A 105 -25.12 19.31 3.16
C ARG A 105 -24.89 20.76 3.56
N HIS A 106 -24.07 21.01 4.57
CA HIS A 106 -23.74 22.37 5.06
C HIS A 106 -22.34 22.82 4.62
N PHE A 107 -21.91 22.42 3.43
CA PHE A 107 -20.55 22.66 2.97
C PHE A 107 -20.30 24.13 2.58
N GLU A 108 -19.33 24.77 3.24
CA GLU A 108 -18.96 26.18 3.04
C GLU A 108 -17.73 26.39 2.12
N GLY A 109 -17.24 25.36 1.43
CA GLY A 109 -16.16 25.50 0.43
C GLY A 109 -14.77 24.98 0.84
N ASP A 110 -14.54 24.51 2.06
CA ASP A 110 -13.24 23.96 2.47
C ASP A 110 -13.14 22.43 2.29
N VAL A 111 -12.75 21.99 1.09
CA VAL A 111 -12.61 20.56 0.74
C VAL A 111 -11.58 19.82 1.59
N ARG A 112 -10.68 20.52 2.30
CA ARG A 112 -9.64 19.87 3.13
C ARG A 112 -10.22 18.99 4.23
N ARG A 113 -11.41 19.33 4.74
CA ARG A 113 -12.14 18.57 5.76
C ARG A 113 -12.55 17.16 5.30
N PHE A 114 -12.53 16.93 3.99
CA PHE A 114 -12.94 15.67 3.38
C PHE A 114 -11.76 14.78 2.99
N ARG A 115 -10.52 15.23 3.20
CA ARG A 115 -9.33 14.40 2.96
C ARG A 115 -9.27 13.18 3.88
N GLU A 116 -9.89 13.23 5.05
CA GLU A 116 -9.97 12.10 5.97
C GLU A 116 -10.74 10.90 5.39
N PHE A 117 -11.65 11.14 4.42
CA PHE A 117 -12.35 10.07 3.70
C PHE A 117 -11.44 9.20 2.85
N ALA A 118 -10.21 9.67 2.57
CA ALA A 118 -9.29 8.91 1.74
C ALA A 118 -9.05 7.51 2.29
N LEU A 119 -8.97 7.36 3.62
CA LEU A 119 -8.80 6.05 4.22
C LEU A 119 -10.01 5.14 3.98
N THR A 120 -11.25 5.65 4.06
CA THR A 120 -12.45 4.86 3.73
C THR A 120 -12.38 4.28 2.32
N VAL A 121 -11.93 5.09 1.35
CA VAL A 121 -11.77 4.63 -0.04
C VAL A 121 -10.65 3.58 -0.15
N VAL A 122 -9.49 3.85 0.45
CA VAL A 122 -8.32 2.96 0.35
C VAL A 122 -8.51 1.66 1.13
N LYS A 123 -9.32 1.63 2.20
CA LYS A 123 -9.74 0.37 2.87
C LYS A 123 -10.47 -0.56 1.91
N GLU A 124 -11.36 -0.02 1.10
CA GLU A 124 -12.08 -0.81 0.12
C GLU A 124 -11.25 -1.13 -1.12
N PHE A 125 -10.42 -0.17 -1.55
CA PHE A 125 -9.53 -0.32 -2.70
C PHE A 125 -8.07 0.01 -2.30
N PRO A 126 -7.33 -0.93 -1.68
CA PRO A 126 -5.93 -0.72 -1.36
C PRO A 126 -5.09 -0.52 -2.62
N PHE A 127 -4.08 0.35 -2.59
CA PHE A 127 -3.24 0.62 -3.79
C PHE A 127 -2.50 -0.63 -4.31
N GLN A 128 -2.27 -1.59 -3.43
CA GLN A 128 -1.60 -2.85 -3.71
C GLN A 128 -1.98 -3.88 -2.65
N SER A 129 -2.01 -5.16 -3.01
CA SER A 129 -2.04 -6.24 -2.03
C SER A 129 -0.67 -6.33 -1.35
N ALA A 130 -0.61 -6.15 -0.04
CA ALA A 130 0.59 -6.43 0.73
C ALA A 130 0.70 -7.94 0.98
N ASP A 131 1.86 -8.53 0.68
CA ASP A 131 2.16 -9.89 1.15
C ASP A 131 2.40 -9.84 2.66
N LEU A 132 1.57 -10.58 3.40
CA LEU A 132 1.57 -10.62 4.85
C LEU A 132 2.92 -11.10 5.44
N ASN A 133 3.71 -11.83 4.66
CA ASN A 133 5.00 -12.36 5.06
C ASN A 133 6.18 -11.42 4.79
N MET A 134 5.94 -10.33 4.05
CA MET A 134 6.98 -9.35 3.79
C MET A 134 7.20 -8.43 4.99
N VAL A 135 8.43 -7.93 5.11
CA VAL A 135 8.85 -7.00 6.16
C VAL A 135 8.91 -5.61 5.55
N PRO A 136 8.07 -4.66 5.97
CA PRO A 136 8.20 -3.27 5.54
C PRO A 136 9.43 -2.63 6.18
N VAL A 137 10.12 -1.79 5.42
CA VAL A 137 11.29 -1.02 5.82
C VAL A 137 11.08 0.44 5.45
N SER A 138 11.27 1.35 6.41
CA SER A 138 11.09 2.79 6.20
C SER A 138 12.15 3.36 5.26
N LYS A 139 11.71 4.21 4.34
CA LYS A 139 12.54 5.03 3.46
C LYS A 139 12.64 6.45 3.99
N LYS A 140 13.80 7.09 3.76
CA LYS A 140 14.04 8.47 4.21
C LYS A 140 13.34 9.53 3.33
N ASN A 141 13.06 9.21 2.07
CA ASN A 141 12.60 10.17 1.07
C ASN A 141 11.30 9.70 0.39
N GLY A 142 10.19 9.73 1.12
CA GLY A 142 8.87 9.46 0.55
C GLY A 142 8.31 10.66 -0.24
N VAL A 143 7.34 10.38 -1.12
CA VAL A 143 6.56 11.40 -1.83
C VAL A 143 5.45 11.93 -0.92
N ARG A 144 5.13 13.22 -1.02
CA ARG A 144 4.05 13.83 -0.22
C ARG A 144 2.71 13.11 -0.46
N ILE A 145 2.09 12.64 0.62
CA ILE A 145 0.73 12.08 0.61
C ILE A 145 -0.28 13.23 0.67
N PRO A 146 -1.11 13.48 -0.37
CA PRO A 146 -1.97 14.67 -0.44
C PRO A 146 -3.06 14.74 0.65
N PHE A 147 -3.49 13.57 1.13
CA PHE A 147 -4.57 13.38 2.09
C PHE A 147 -4.10 12.97 3.49
N ARG A 148 -2.79 13.07 3.78
CA ARG A 148 -2.23 12.90 5.13
C ARG A 148 -2.59 14.12 5.98
N VAL A 149 -3.76 14.05 6.62
CA VAL A 149 -4.29 15.08 7.54
C VAL A 149 -5.11 14.42 8.65
N GLY A 150 -5.22 15.09 9.79
CA GLY A 150 -6.16 14.72 10.86
C GLY A 150 -6.01 13.27 11.29
N LYS A 151 -7.11 12.51 11.26
CA LYS A 151 -7.10 11.09 11.68
C LYS A 151 -6.15 10.23 10.84
N VAL A 152 -6.11 10.43 9.52
CA VAL A 152 -5.25 9.65 8.60
C VAL A 152 -3.78 9.85 8.93
N ASP A 153 -3.39 11.06 9.31
CA ASP A 153 -2.01 11.37 9.71
C ASP A 153 -1.62 10.61 10.99
N SER A 154 -2.48 10.66 12.01
CA SER A 154 -2.23 9.96 13.28
C SER A 154 -2.13 8.43 13.12
N GLU A 155 -2.95 7.84 12.24
CA GLU A 155 -2.92 6.39 12.00
C GLU A 155 -1.72 5.98 11.13
N LEU A 156 -1.31 6.82 10.18
CA LEU A 156 -0.06 6.61 9.43
C LEU A 156 1.15 6.67 10.35
N GLU A 157 1.24 7.65 11.24
CA GLU A 157 2.31 7.74 12.24
C GLU A 157 2.33 6.52 13.16
N GLN A 158 1.15 6.04 13.57
CA GLN A 158 1.04 4.83 14.37
C GLN A 158 1.63 3.63 13.62
N VAL A 159 1.21 3.37 12.37
CA VAL A 159 1.78 2.28 11.56
C VAL A 159 3.28 2.44 11.37
N GLU A 160 3.75 3.64 10.99
CA GLU A 160 5.17 3.94 10.78
C GLU A 160 6.02 3.62 12.03
N SER A 161 5.48 3.84 13.24
CA SER A 161 6.18 3.53 14.50
C SER A 161 6.45 2.04 14.71
N PHE A 162 5.64 1.16 14.10
CA PHE A 162 5.86 -0.30 14.15
C PHE A 162 6.80 -0.80 13.05
N ILE A 163 7.03 0.00 12.00
CA ILE A 163 7.92 -0.33 10.87
C ILE A 163 9.38 -0.11 11.27
N ASN A 164 9.96 -1.15 11.85
CA ASN A 164 11.36 -1.18 12.28
C ASN A 164 12.26 -2.06 11.41
N GLY A 165 11.74 -2.56 10.28
CA GLY A 165 12.46 -3.46 9.38
C GLY A 165 12.72 -4.86 9.94
N LYS A 166 12.01 -5.28 11.00
CA LYS A 166 12.11 -6.64 11.56
C LYS A 166 10.80 -7.41 11.51
N ARG A 167 9.68 -6.71 11.68
CA ARG A 167 8.35 -7.32 11.76
C ARG A 167 7.74 -7.52 10.39
N THR A 168 7.00 -8.60 10.20
CA THR A 168 6.20 -8.79 8.98
C THR A 168 4.94 -7.94 9.03
N VAL A 169 4.27 -7.78 7.89
CA VAL A 169 2.95 -7.11 7.83
C VAL A 169 1.96 -7.79 8.78
N ALA A 170 1.91 -9.13 8.81
CA ALA A 170 1.06 -9.87 9.75
C ALA A 170 1.35 -9.54 11.21
N GLU A 171 2.63 -9.54 11.61
CA GLU A 171 3.02 -9.22 12.99
C GLU A 171 2.70 -7.77 13.36
N ILE A 172 2.73 -6.84 12.40
CA ILE A 172 2.31 -5.45 12.62
C ILE A 172 0.80 -5.40 12.86
N MET A 173 0.01 -6.11 12.05
CA MET A 173 -1.45 -6.18 12.21
C MET A 173 -1.84 -6.69 13.60
N ASP A 174 -1.23 -7.79 14.06
CA ASP A 174 -1.51 -8.41 15.37
C ASP A 174 -1.21 -7.48 16.56
N LEU A 175 -0.27 -6.54 16.40
CA LEU A 175 0.16 -5.63 17.47
C LEU A 175 -0.63 -4.33 17.50
N MET A 176 -1.39 -4.03 16.45
CA MET A 176 -2.15 -2.80 16.32
C MET A 176 -3.59 -2.98 16.80
N SER A 177 -4.19 -1.91 17.31
CA SER A 177 -5.62 -1.90 17.69
C SER A 177 -6.55 -1.51 16.54
N LEU A 178 -6.04 -1.49 15.31
CA LEU A 178 -6.77 -1.18 14.09
C LEU A 178 -7.28 -2.46 13.43
N SER A 179 -8.29 -2.36 12.55
CA SER A 179 -8.72 -3.54 11.79
C SER A 179 -7.68 -3.97 10.76
N ASP A 180 -7.68 -5.24 10.38
CA ASP A 180 -6.79 -5.79 9.36
C ASP A 180 -6.85 -4.98 8.06
N GLU A 181 -8.06 -4.60 7.62
CA GLU A 181 -8.25 -3.79 6.43
C GLU A 181 -7.68 -2.37 6.58
N GLU A 182 -7.72 -1.80 7.77
CA GLU A 182 -7.14 -0.47 8.06
C GLU A 182 -5.61 -0.51 7.98
N VAL A 183 -4.99 -1.50 8.61
CA VAL A 183 -3.53 -1.65 8.58
C VAL A 183 -3.05 -1.91 7.15
N LEU A 184 -3.73 -2.79 6.40
CA LEU A 184 -3.40 -3.05 5.00
C LEU A 184 -3.58 -1.80 4.12
N ALA A 185 -4.63 -1.01 4.34
CA ALA A 185 -4.84 0.25 3.63
C ALA A 185 -3.69 1.24 3.89
N LEU A 186 -3.32 1.45 5.16
CA LEU A 186 -2.24 2.36 5.56
C LEU A 186 -0.88 1.90 5.01
N ILE A 187 -0.59 0.61 5.07
CA ILE A 187 0.61 0.03 4.46
C ILE A 187 0.62 0.23 2.93
N SER A 188 -0.53 0.06 2.27
CA SER A 188 -0.65 0.31 0.83
C SER A 188 -0.40 1.79 0.47
N ILE A 189 -0.84 2.73 1.32
CA ILE A 189 -0.58 4.17 1.18
C ILE A 189 0.92 4.43 1.30
N LEU A 190 1.55 3.95 2.38
CA LEU A 190 2.99 4.16 2.61
C LEU A 190 3.83 3.60 1.46
N SER A 191 3.47 2.43 0.93
CA SER A 191 4.17 1.83 -0.22
C SER A 191 3.97 2.64 -1.49
N ARG A 192 2.71 3.01 -1.81
CA ARG A 192 2.37 3.79 -3.01
C ARG A 192 3.14 5.12 -3.07
N TYR A 193 3.30 5.77 -1.92
CA TYR A 193 4.01 7.04 -1.80
C TYR A 193 5.48 6.87 -1.40
N GLN A 194 6.05 5.67 -1.54
CA GLN A 194 7.48 5.38 -1.37
C GLN A 194 8.06 5.69 0.02
N TRP A 195 7.21 5.72 1.06
CA TRP A 195 7.63 5.83 2.45
C TRP A 195 8.17 4.52 3.00
N ILE A 196 7.79 3.39 2.38
CA ILE A 196 8.28 2.07 2.74
C ILE A 196 8.68 1.28 1.50
N GLU A 197 9.50 0.26 1.71
CA GLU A 197 9.71 -0.84 0.77
C GLU A 197 9.55 -2.18 1.48
N PHE A 198 9.32 -3.23 0.72
CA PHE A 198 9.20 -4.58 1.25
C PHE A 198 10.47 -5.36 1.01
N LYS A 199 10.92 -6.07 2.05
CA LYS A 199 11.95 -7.10 1.93
C LYS A 199 11.39 -8.45 2.35
N HIS A 200 11.94 -9.52 1.79
CA HIS A 200 11.68 -10.86 2.29
C HIS A 200 12.34 -11.04 3.66
N ARG A 201 11.60 -11.67 4.58
CA ARG A 201 12.17 -12.13 5.84
C ARG A 201 13.02 -13.36 5.57
N LEU A 202 14.28 -13.32 5.99
CA LEU A 202 15.16 -14.47 5.86
C LEU A 202 14.64 -15.63 6.71
N THR A 203 14.59 -16.81 6.09
CA THR A 203 14.31 -18.10 6.72
C THR A 203 15.54 -19.00 6.63
N ASP A 204 15.62 -20.02 7.48
CA ASP A 204 16.69 -21.01 7.47
C ASP A 204 16.72 -21.90 6.20
N LYS A 205 15.65 -21.85 5.40
CA LYS A 205 15.53 -22.53 4.12
C LYS A 205 16.05 -21.69 2.95
N ASP A 206 16.27 -20.40 3.16
CA ASP A 206 16.71 -19.53 2.08
C ASP A 206 18.13 -19.90 1.65
N VAL A 207 18.37 -19.74 0.35
CA VAL A 207 19.66 -19.94 -0.27
C VAL A 207 20.23 -18.57 -0.58
N LEU A 208 21.40 -18.27 -0.02
CA LEU A 208 22.07 -17.00 -0.23
C LEU A 208 23.28 -17.18 -1.12
N MET A 209 23.54 -16.17 -1.94
CA MET A 209 24.74 -16.04 -2.74
C MET A 209 25.49 -14.78 -2.36
N ARG A 210 26.82 -14.85 -2.46
CA ARG A 210 27.67 -13.68 -2.32
C ARG A 210 27.37 -12.65 -3.40
N ASN A 211 27.32 -11.38 -2.99
CA ASN A 211 27.17 -10.24 -3.88
C ASN A 211 28.42 -9.35 -3.79
N ASP A 212 28.57 -8.42 -4.74
CA ASP A 212 29.67 -7.45 -4.72
C ASP A 212 29.53 -6.51 -3.52
N CYS A 213 30.29 -6.81 -2.48
CA CYS A 213 30.32 -6.09 -1.22
C CYS A 213 31.46 -5.06 -1.23
N PRO A 214 31.22 -3.78 -0.88
CA PRO A 214 32.28 -2.79 -0.80
C PRO A 214 33.39 -3.20 0.18
N SER A 215 34.66 -3.06 -0.21
CA SER A 215 35.81 -3.49 0.60
C SER A 215 35.83 -2.88 2.01
N ILE A 216 35.40 -1.62 2.14
CA ILE A 216 35.28 -0.92 3.43
C ILE A 216 34.33 -1.65 4.40
N VAL A 217 33.26 -2.24 3.89
CA VAL A 217 32.29 -2.97 4.69
C VAL A 217 32.89 -4.30 5.15
N LEU A 218 33.55 -5.03 4.24
CA LEU A 218 34.23 -6.28 4.57
C LEU A 218 35.36 -6.08 5.59
N GLU A 219 36.16 -5.03 5.46
CA GLU A 219 37.23 -4.71 6.43
C GLU A 219 36.67 -4.41 7.82
N LYS A 220 35.57 -3.63 7.89
CA LYS A 220 34.92 -3.30 9.16
C LYS A 220 34.37 -4.54 9.87
N TYR A 221 33.68 -5.42 9.15
CA TYR A 221 33.15 -6.65 9.73
C TYR A 221 34.26 -7.68 9.96
N GLY A 222 35.29 -7.74 9.11
CA GLY A 222 36.46 -8.59 9.28
C GLY A 222 37.24 -8.25 10.55
N ALA A 223 37.37 -6.97 10.89
CA ALA A 223 37.98 -6.55 12.16
C ALA A 223 37.17 -6.97 13.40
N GLN A 224 35.85 -7.15 13.27
CA GLN A 224 34.96 -7.50 14.39
C GLN A 224 34.74 -9.01 14.54
N TYR A 225 34.60 -9.73 13.43
CA TYR A 225 34.19 -11.13 13.39
C TYR A 225 35.31 -12.07 12.89
N GLY A 226 36.40 -11.51 12.35
CA GLY A 226 37.60 -12.25 11.97
C GLY A 226 37.32 -13.42 11.02
N GLN A 227 37.90 -14.56 11.35
CA GLN A 227 37.84 -15.79 10.54
C GLN A 227 36.42 -16.34 10.37
N ALA A 228 35.52 -16.10 11.34
CA ALA A 228 34.13 -16.52 11.22
C ALA A 228 33.40 -15.86 10.05
N LEU A 229 33.77 -14.63 9.69
CA LEU A 229 33.21 -13.94 8.53
C LEU A 229 33.69 -14.57 7.21
N GLU A 230 34.99 -14.86 7.11
CA GLU A 230 35.59 -15.46 5.91
C GLU A 230 35.05 -16.88 5.68
N ASP A 231 35.01 -17.69 6.74
CA ASP A 231 34.45 -19.04 6.68
C ASP A 231 32.99 -18.99 6.23
N LEU A 232 32.19 -18.07 6.77
CA LEU A 232 30.79 -17.90 6.40
C LEU A 232 30.62 -17.46 4.95
N LEU A 233 31.36 -16.44 4.50
CA LEU A 233 31.29 -15.95 3.11
C LEU A 233 31.77 -16.98 2.09
N SER A 234 32.69 -17.87 2.47
CA SER A 234 33.17 -18.95 1.60
C SER A 234 32.13 -20.04 1.32
N LYS A 235 31.11 -20.17 2.18
CA LYS A 235 30.08 -21.21 2.10
C LYS A 235 28.80 -20.77 1.39
N PHE A 236 28.58 -19.47 1.19
CA PHE A 236 27.42 -18.94 0.47
C PHE A 236 27.63 -18.98 -1.06
N ASP A 237 27.40 -20.17 -1.62
CA ASP A 237 27.58 -20.52 -3.03
C ASP A 237 26.33 -20.30 -3.91
N GLY A 238 25.19 -19.96 -3.31
CA GLY A 238 23.91 -19.84 -4.03
C GLY A 238 23.22 -21.19 -4.28
N VAL A 239 23.66 -22.29 -3.66
CA VAL A 239 23.05 -23.63 -3.78
C VAL A 239 22.62 -24.16 -2.41
N THR A 240 23.43 -23.91 -1.38
CA THR A 240 23.22 -24.47 -0.04
C THR A 240 22.31 -23.58 0.82
N ALA A 241 21.30 -24.18 1.45
CA ALA A 241 20.42 -23.48 2.38
C ALA A 241 21.15 -23.03 3.66
N ILE A 242 20.72 -21.91 4.25
CA ILE A 242 21.33 -21.34 5.46
C ILE A 242 21.41 -22.37 6.60
N SER A 243 20.35 -23.15 6.83
CA SER A 243 20.30 -24.22 7.85
C SER A 243 21.50 -25.15 7.79
N LYS A 244 21.83 -25.67 6.59
CA LYS A 244 22.97 -26.57 6.37
C LYS A 244 24.30 -25.86 6.59
N ILE A 245 24.43 -24.60 6.17
CA ILE A 245 25.67 -23.84 6.39
C ILE A 245 25.91 -23.62 7.88
N LEU A 246 24.86 -23.26 8.63
CA LEU A 246 24.92 -23.08 10.08
C LEU A 246 25.30 -24.37 10.82
N ASP A 247 24.88 -25.54 10.33
CA ASP A 247 25.24 -26.84 10.91
C ASP A 247 26.71 -27.23 10.66
N THR A 248 27.33 -26.71 9.60
CA THR A 248 28.72 -27.05 9.23
C THR A 248 29.79 -26.22 9.92
N LEU A 249 29.44 -25.05 10.43
CA LEU A 249 30.40 -24.11 11.00
C LEU A 249 30.49 -24.29 12.53
N PRO A 250 31.70 -24.29 13.13
CA PRO A 250 31.90 -24.52 14.55
C PRO A 250 31.65 -23.26 15.41
N TYR A 251 30.65 -22.45 15.05
CA TYR A 251 30.31 -21.19 15.72
C TYR A 251 28.88 -21.22 16.25
N ASP A 252 28.56 -20.31 17.19
CA ASP A 252 27.21 -20.20 17.72
C ASP A 252 26.19 -19.85 16.62
N ARG A 253 25.10 -20.62 16.54
CA ARG A 253 24.08 -20.47 15.48
C ARG A 253 23.41 -19.10 15.51
N ASN A 254 23.16 -18.54 16.70
CA ASN A 254 22.50 -17.23 16.82
C ASN A 254 23.44 -16.11 16.40
N ALA A 255 24.73 -16.20 16.75
CA ALA A 255 25.75 -15.26 16.32
C ALA A 255 25.94 -15.28 14.79
N LEU A 256 26.00 -16.47 14.18
CA LEU A 256 26.04 -16.61 12.72
C LEU A 256 24.77 -16.08 12.05
N TRP A 257 23.59 -16.40 12.59
CA TRP A 257 22.32 -15.87 12.07
C TRP A 257 22.27 -14.34 12.12
N PHE A 258 22.76 -13.73 13.20
CA PHE A 258 22.89 -12.28 13.30
C PHE A 258 23.83 -11.71 12.23
N LEU A 259 24.99 -12.35 12.03
CA LEU A 259 25.96 -11.93 11.02
C LEU A 259 25.39 -12.04 9.60
N ILE A 260 24.66 -13.13 9.29
CA ILE A 260 23.97 -13.32 8.00
C ILE A 260 23.00 -12.17 7.74
N ASN A 261 22.11 -11.87 8.70
CA ASN A 261 21.15 -10.77 8.57
C ASN A 261 21.86 -9.43 8.33
N LYS A 262 22.98 -9.19 9.01
CA LYS A 262 23.78 -7.98 8.81
C LYS A 262 24.40 -7.92 7.42
N LEU A 263 24.96 -9.03 6.92
CA LEU A 263 25.55 -9.10 5.58
C LEU A 263 24.53 -8.92 4.46
N VAL A 264 23.29 -9.39 4.66
CA VAL A 264 22.19 -9.10 3.72
C VAL A 264 21.77 -7.63 3.79
N GLU A 265 21.68 -7.06 5.00
CA GLU A 265 21.32 -5.64 5.19
C GLU A 265 22.32 -4.69 4.52
N VAL A 266 23.62 -5.02 4.54
CA VAL A 266 24.67 -4.22 3.86
C VAL A 266 24.87 -4.59 2.38
N GLY A 267 24.05 -5.50 1.83
CA GLY A 267 24.07 -5.87 0.41
C GLY A 267 25.19 -6.82 -0.02
N CYS A 268 25.89 -7.43 0.95
CA CYS A 268 27.01 -8.35 0.71
C CYS A 268 26.56 -9.79 0.45
N LEU A 269 25.37 -10.15 0.92
CA LEU A 269 24.66 -11.37 0.57
C LEU A 269 23.32 -11.01 -0.05
N LYS A 270 22.88 -11.78 -1.05
CA LYS A 270 21.54 -11.69 -1.64
C LYS A 270 20.90 -13.05 -1.72
N THR A 271 19.57 -13.12 -1.68
CA THR A 271 18.83 -14.34 -1.96
C THR A 271 19.13 -14.78 -3.39
N ALA A 272 19.46 -16.06 -3.56
CA ALA A 272 19.60 -16.65 -4.88
C ALA A 272 18.24 -16.56 -5.63
N PRO A 273 18.25 -16.33 -6.96
CA PRO A 273 17.05 -16.27 -7.78
C PRO A 273 16.31 -17.62 -7.86
#